data_AF-A0A0V0QRD9-F1
#
_entry.id   AF-A0A0V0QRD9-F1
#
_cell.length_a   1.000
_cell.length_b   1.000
_cell.length_c   1.000
_cell.angle_alpha   90.00
_cell.angle_beta   90.00
_cell.angle_gamma   90.00
#
_symmetry.space_group_name_H-M   'P 1'
#
loop_
_entity.id
_entity.type
_entity.pdbx_description
1 polymer ?
#
loop_
_entity_poly.entity_id
_entity_poly.type
_entity_poly.pdbx_seq_one_letter_code
_entity_poly.pdbx_strand_id
1 'polypeptide(L)'
;MSDNKIVKQQQKQLSESQQYKQHKQQQEILNQQRRENEDLQQQKQLKQQQEQKQLQQMDQIEQNSQQEKLQQSHEQNQNNLSQGNQNQSRISRNSNYNQEGLAQQINHIKITRKEVSQEEEAIKNRIKKLQLEQESLSKKIVDTQKKAEEIYQVKKKTHQKKIEEIQRKIEVEETPFTQPKGQLQSMKIKLAKDQLLKQKQLQAQKLKQEKAQIRQEHMRQEFVHKENQSWRYQQEKIKQNQAQKKLEEERQLKEQKILEAKLAEKQQQEQALQEQQQKIQELEEKEMELVNQLKITQNQQSLADQQLAFSINNKPKKYEQQYKDKNQRQFIQEEQQNSSTQSLNKI
;
A
#
# COMPACT_ATOMS: atom_id res chain seq x y z
N MET A 1 90.98 -40.81 15.24
CA MET A 1 91.20 -39.59 16.07
C MET A 1 90.31 -38.45 15.60
N SER A 2 90.35 -38.10 14.30
CA SER A 2 89.55 -37.01 13.70
C SER A 2 88.03 -37.16 13.88
N ASP A 3 87.56 -38.40 13.85
CA ASP A 3 86.15 -38.84 13.83
C ASP A 3 85.37 -38.33 15.04
N ASN A 4 86.04 -38.30 16.20
CA ASN A 4 85.48 -37.88 17.48
C ASN A 4 85.20 -36.36 17.55
N LYS A 5 85.74 -35.55 16.60
CA LYS A 5 85.35 -34.14 16.43
C LYS A 5 84.05 -34.01 15.62
N ILE A 6 83.91 -34.77 14.54
CA ILE A 6 82.74 -34.70 13.64
C ILE A 6 81.47 -35.12 14.38
N VAL A 7 81.51 -36.24 15.12
CA VAL A 7 80.38 -36.72 15.92
C VAL A 7 79.92 -35.68 16.96
N LYS A 8 80.87 -35.03 17.66
CA LYS A 8 80.55 -33.96 18.63
C LYS A 8 79.94 -32.73 17.98
N GLN A 9 80.38 -32.36 16.77
CA GLN A 9 79.82 -31.22 16.04
C GLN A 9 78.39 -31.51 15.55
N GLN A 10 78.12 -32.72 15.04
CA GLN A 10 76.77 -33.16 14.68
C GLN A 10 75.83 -33.25 15.89
N GLN A 11 76.29 -33.81 17.02
CA GLN A 11 75.52 -33.84 18.27
C GLN A 11 75.18 -32.43 18.77
N LYS A 12 76.11 -31.46 18.67
CA LYS A 12 75.87 -30.06 19.03
C LYS A 12 74.81 -29.42 18.13
N GLN A 13 74.89 -29.60 16.81
CA GLN A 13 73.89 -29.10 15.86
C GLN A 13 72.51 -29.73 16.04
N LEU A 14 72.43 -31.03 16.37
CA LEU A 14 71.17 -31.71 16.69
C LEU A 14 70.55 -31.17 17.98
N SER A 15 71.37 -30.94 19.02
CA SER A 15 70.94 -30.33 20.28
C SER A 15 70.39 -28.90 20.06
N GLU A 16 71.13 -28.06 19.34
CA GLU A 16 70.72 -26.69 18.99
C GLU A 16 69.42 -26.68 18.16
N SER A 17 69.27 -27.62 17.22
CA SER A 17 68.02 -27.77 16.44
C SER A 17 66.84 -28.22 17.30
N GLN A 18 67.04 -29.11 18.27
CA GLN A 18 66.01 -29.54 19.20
C GLN A 18 65.59 -28.41 20.16
N GLN A 19 66.56 -27.66 20.72
CA GLN A 19 66.28 -26.49 21.56
C GLN A 19 65.51 -25.41 20.80
N TYR A 20 65.90 -25.11 19.55
CA TYR A 20 65.18 -24.15 18.71
C TYR A 20 63.73 -24.59 18.44
N LYS A 21 63.49 -25.88 18.17
CA LYS A 21 62.13 -26.43 17.99
C LYS A 21 61.29 -26.32 19.26
N GLN A 22 61.83 -26.67 20.43
CA GLN A 22 61.14 -26.50 21.71
C GLN A 22 60.79 -25.03 22.01
N HIS A 23 61.73 -24.11 21.79
CA HIS A 23 61.50 -22.68 22.01
C HIS A 23 60.41 -22.12 21.08
N LYS A 24 60.42 -22.49 19.80
CA LYS A 24 59.37 -22.10 18.83
C LYS A 24 57.99 -22.64 19.25
N GLN A 25 57.93 -23.90 19.67
CA GLN A 25 56.68 -24.53 20.13
C GLN A 25 56.15 -23.87 21.42
N GLN A 26 57.01 -23.47 22.36
CA GLN A 26 56.62 -22.71 23.54
C GLN A 26 56.09 -21.31 23.18
N GLN A 27 56.69 -20.60 22.22
CA GLN A 27 56.16 -19.31 21.73
C GLN A 27 54.79 -19.47 21.06
N GLU A 28 54.58 -20.53 20.29
CA GLU A 28 53.29 -20.81 19.64
C GLU A 28 52.18 -21.07 20.68
N ILE A 29 52.46 -21.87 21.72
CA ILE A 29 51.55 -22.08 22.85
C ILE A 29 51.24 -20.77 23.58
N LEU A 30 52.26 -19.96 23.88
CA LEU A 30 52.07 -18.67 24.59
C LEU A 30 51.21 -17.69 23.77
N ASN A 31 51.41 -17.64 22.45
CA ASN A 31 50.64 -16.81 21.53
C ASN A 31 49.23 -17.35 21.28
N GLN A 32 48.97 -18.63 21.52
CA GLN A 32 47.62 -19.19 21.52
C GLN A 32 46.89 -18.84 22.82
N GLN A 33 47.52 -19.05 23.98
CA GLN A 33 46.97 -18.66 25.29
C GLN A 33 46.66 -17.16 25.40
N ARG A 34 47.42 -16.28 24.73
CA ARG A 34 47.10 -14.84 24.65
C ARG A 34 45.78 -14.59 23.91
N ARG A 35 45.61 -15.17 22.72
CA ARG A 35 44.39 -15.02 21.91
C ARG A 35 43.15 -15.59 22.63
N GLU A 36 43.28 -16.76 23.26
CA GLU A 36 42.21 -17.36 24.08
C GLU A 36 41.80 -16.46 25.26
N ASN A 37 42.73 -15.72 25.88
CA ASN A 37 42.42 -14.73 26.91
C ASN A 37 41.80 -13.44 26.35
N GLU A 38 42.27 -12.95 25.21
CA GLU A 38 41.72 -11.77 24.52
C GLU A 38 40.27 -12.02 24.08
N ASP A 39 39.97 -13.18 23.50
CA ASP A 39 38.61 -13.61 23.14
C ASP A 39 37.72 -13.73 24.38
N LEU A 40 38.21 -14.34 25.47
CA LEU A 40 37.48 -14.44 26.73
C LEU A 40 37.20 -13.05 27.36
N GLN A 41 38.10 -12.09 27.18
CA GLN A 41 37.95 -10.71 27.67
C GLN A 41 36.94 -9.91 26.83
N GLN A 42 36.96 -10.07 25.50
CA GLN A 42 35.94 -9.51 24.60
C GLN A 42 34.55 -10.10 24.89
N GLN A 43 34.45 -11.42 25.08
CA GLN A 43 33.20 -12.10 25.40
C GLN A 43 32.62 -11.64 26.75
N LYS A 44 33.48 -11.37 27.75
CA LYS A 44 33.08 -10.74 29.02
C LYS A 44 32.57 -9.30 28.83
N GLN A 45 33.25 -8.47 28.04
CA GLN A 45 32.75 -7.10 27.73
C GLN A 45 31.41 -7.13 27.00
N LEU A 46 31.23 -8.03 26.02
CA LEU A 46 29.97 -8.21 25.31
C LEU A 46 28.84 -8.64 26.27
N LYS A 47 29.08 -9.59 27.18
CA LYS A 47 28.09 -10.00 28.18
C LYS A 47 27.76 -8.85 29.15
N GLN A 48 28.75 -8.09 29.61
CA GLN A 48 28.54 -6.96 30.51
C GLN A 48 27.79 -5.80 29.82
N GLN A 49 28.04 -5.56 28.53
CA GLN A 49 27.27 -4.61 27.72
C GLN A 49 25.86 -5.14 27.36
N GLN A 50 25.66 -6.47 27.32
CA GLN A 50 24.34 -7.10 27.22
C GLN A 50 23.55 -7.10 28.54
N GLU A 51 24.21 -7.09 29.70
CA GLU A 51 23.57 -6.92 31.01
C GLU A 51 23.28 -5.43 31.28
N GLN A 52 24.17 -4.54 30.84
CA GLN A 52 23.81 -3.14 30.52
C GLN A 52 22.93 -3.00 29.27
N LYS A 53 22.37 -4.11 28.77
CA LYS A 53 21.19 -4.18 27.88
C LYS A 53 20.16 -5.20 28.42
N GLN A 54 20.00 -5.30 29.76
CA GLN A 54 18.89 -5.97 30.47
C GLN A 54 18.10 -5.15 31.53
N LEU A 55 18.38 -3.86 31.83
CA LEU A 55 17.64 -3.05 32.83
C LEU A 55 17.09 -1.63 32.50
N GLN A 56 17.65 -0.77 31.60
CA GLN A 56 17.09 0.60 31.37
C GLN A 56 15.62 0.60 30.93
N GLN A 57 15.15 -0.42 30.21
CA GLN A 57 13.73 -0.53 29.86
C GLN A 57 12.90 -1.27 30.91
N MET A 58 13.49 -1.87 31.94
CA MET A 58 12.75 -2.17 33.16
C MET A 58 12.40 -0.83 33.83
N ASP A 59 13.39 0.05 34.01
CA ASP A 59 13.15 1.43 34.48
C ASP A 59 12.15 2.17 33.57
N GLN A 60 12.27 2.04 32.24
CA GLN A 60 11.37 2.72 31.28
C GLN A 60 9.95 2.12 31.25
N ILE A 61 9.80 0.80 31.39
CA ILE A 61 8.46 0.15 31.51
C ILE A 61 7.81 0.52 32.85
N GLU A 62 8.59 0.56 33.93
CA GLU A 62 8.11 0.95 35.25
C GLU A 62 7.72 2.44 35.31
N GLN A 63 8.51 3.34 34.70
CA GLN A 63 8.15 4.75 34.52
C GLN A 63 6.87 4.92 33.69
N ASN A 64 6.73 4.18 32.57
CA ASN A 64 5.51 4.23 31.76
C ASN A 64 4.29 3.74 32.56
N SER A 65 4.39 2.62 33.30
CA SER A 65 3.29 2.10 34.11
C SER A 65 2.90 3.03 35.26
N GLN A 66 3.85 3.78 35.82
CA GLN A 66 3.56 4.84 36.80
C GLN A 66 2.90 6.07 36.13
N GLN A 67 3.30 6.45 34.91
CA GLN A 67 2.61 7.49 34.14
C GLN A 67 1.18 7.12 33.78
N GLU A 68 0.90 5.90 33.32
CA GLU A 68 -0.46 5.43 33.00
C GLU A 68 -1.39 5.49 34.21
N LYS A 69 -0.91 5.04 35.39
CA LYS A 69 -1.67 5.14 36.65
C LYS A 69 -1.93 6.58 37.08
N LEU A 70 -0.95 7.47 36.90
CA LEU A 70 -1.13 8.91 37.17
C LEU A 70 -2.13 9.55 36.19
N GLN A 71 -2.09 9.19 34.90
CA GLN A 71 -3.05 9.67 33.90
C GLN A 71 -4.48 9.22 34.23
N GLN A 72 -4.72 7.95 34.55
CA GLN A 72 -6.04 7.47 34.96
C GLN A 72 -6.57 8.19 36.22
N SER A 73 -5.70 8.48 37.19
CA SER A 73 -6.08 9.27 38.37
C SER A 73 -6.38 10.73 38.04
N HIS A 74 -5.78 11.30 36.99
CA HIS A 74 -6.06 12.66 36.54
C HIS A 74 -7.34 12.75 35.70
N GLU A 75 -7.64 11.77 34.85
CA GLU A 75 -8.88 11.76 34.06
C GLU A 75 -10.12 11.69 34.95
N GLN A 76 -10.10 10.87 36.01
CA GLN A 76 -11.18 10.83 37.00
C GLN A 76 -11.35 12.15 37.78
N ASN A 77 -10.29 12.95 37.94
CA ASN A 77 -10.37 14.25 38.62
C ASN A 77 -10.69 15.42 37.67
N GLN A 78 -10.28 15.40 36.40
CA GLN A 78 -10.56 16.49 35.46
C GLN A 78 -12.04 16.62 35.13
N ASN A 79 -12.80 15.52 35.11
CA ASN A 79 -14.25 15.55 34.89
C ASN A 79 -15.02 16.38 35.94
N ASN A 80 -14.45 16.62 37.13
CA ASN A 80 -15.05 17.46 38.17
C ASN A 80 -14.49 18.89 38.24
N LEU A 81 -13.46 19.25 37.45
CA LEU A 81 -12.88 20.62 37.43
C LEU A 81 -12.88 21.29 36.04
N SER A 82 -13.38 20.63 34.99
CA SER A 82 -13.38 21.14 33.61
C SER A 82 -14.43 22.23 33.31
N GLN A 83 -14.58 23.23 34.19
CA GLN A 83 -15.17 24.54 33.85
C GLN A 83 -14.14 25.69 33.85
N GLY A 84 -12.93 25.47 34.35
CA GLY A 84 -12.02 26.54 34.76
C GLY A 84 -10.70 26.72 34.00
N ASN A 85 -10.57 26.34 32.72
CA ASN A 85 -9.49 26.85 31.84
C ASN A 85 -9.68 26.51 30.35
N GLN A 86 -10.38 27.36 29.60
CA GLN A 86 -10.28 27.37 28.13
C GLN A 86 -9.19 28.36 27.71
N ASN A 87 -8.13 27.89 27.04
CA ASN A 87 -7.53 28.54 25.83
C ASN A 87 -6.21 27.92 25.32
N GLN A 88 -5.40 27.22 26.13
CA GLN A 88 -4.04 26.82 25.69
C GLN A 88 -3.88 25.41 25.11
N SER A 89 -4.91 24.56 25.10
CA SER A 89 -4.83 23.16 24.64
C SER A 89 -5.58 22.85 23.33
N ARG A 90 -6.06 23.86 22.60
CA ARG A 90 -6.87 23.67 21.37
C ARG A 90 -6.05 23.35 20.10
N ILE A 91 -4.80 23.77 20.00
CA ILE A 91 -4.03 23.68 18.75
C ILE A 91 -3.78 22.21 18.33
N SER A 92 -3.32 21.37 19.26
CA SER A 92 -2.93 19.98 18.97
C SER A 92 -4.09 18.97 18.87
N ARG A 93 -5.36 19.41 18.97
CA ARG A 93 -6.53 18.52 18.80
C ARG A 93 -7.15 18.58 17.40
N ASN A 94 -6.95 19.67 16.66
CA ASN A 94 -7.57 19.84 15.34
C ASN A 94 -6.92 19.01 14.21
N SER A 95 -5.65 18.60 14.34
CA SER A 95 -4.97 17.84 13.27
C SER A 95 -5.52 16.40 13.12
N ASN A 96 -5.88 15.72 14.21
CA ASN A 96 -6.44 14.37 14.16
C ASN A 96 -7.81 14.31 13.45
N TYR A 97 -8.74 15.20 13.81
CA TYR A 97 -10.08 15.22 13.18
C TYR A 97 -10.00 15.37 11.65
N ASN A 98 -9.08 16.21 11.15
CA ASN A 98 -8.86 16.35 9.71
C ASN A 98 -8.26 15.06 9.09
N GLN A 99 -7.33 14.39 9.78
CA GLN A 99 -6.71 13.15 9.30
C GLN A 99 -7.64 11.92 9.33
N GLU A 100 -8.57 11.87 10.28
CA GLU A 100 -9.59 10.82 10.41
C GLU A 100 -10.73 11.04 9.42
N GLY A 101 -11.24 12.26 9.31
CA GLY A 101 -12.27 12.62 8.32
C GLY A 101 -11.81 12.38 6.88
N LEU A 102 -10.56 12.71 6.53
CA LEU A 102 -10.05 12.41 5.18
C LEU A 102 -9.88 10.90 4.94
N ALA A 103 -9.52 10.11 5.95
CA ALA A 103 -9.44 8.65 5.84
C ALA A 103 -10.83 8.02 5.64
N GLN A 104 -11.87 8.56 6.28
CA GLN A 104 -13.26 8.16 6.05
C GLN A 104 -13.71 8.50 4.62
N GLN A 105 -13.41 9.71 4.12
CA GLN A 105 -13.71 10.10 2.73
C GLN A 105 -13.02 9.17 1.72
N ILE A 106 -11.72 8.91 1.88
CA ILE A 106 -10.95 8.00 1.03
C ILE A 106 -11.54 6.59 1.05
N ASN A 107 -11.99 6.09 2.20
CA ASN A 107 -12.64 4.78 2.30
C ASN A 107 -14.02 4.75 1.64
N HIS A 108 -14.82 5.82 1.75
CA HIS A 108 -16.09 5.95 1.05
C HIS A 108 -15.90 5.92 -0.48
N ILE A 109 -14.97 6.72 -1.02
CA ILE A 109 -14.63 6.71 -2.45
C ILE A 109 -14.20 5.30 -2.90
N LYS A 110 -13.41 4.59 -2.10
CA LYS A 110 -12.99 3.20 -2.39
C LYS A 110 -14.14 2.18 -2.35
N ILE A 111 -15.22 2.44 -1.62
CA ILE A 111 -16.46 1.64 -1.64
C ILE A 111 -17.26 1.97 -2.90
N THR A 112 -17.51 3.24 -3.18
CA THR A 112 -18.24 3.71 -4.37
C THR A 112 -17.57 3.23 -5.66
N ARG A 113 -16.24 3.27 -5.76
CA ARG A 113 -15.51 2.70 -6.91
C ARG A 113 -15.72 1.20 -7.09
N LYS A 114 -15.96 0.44 -6.01
CA LYS A 114 -16.28 -0.99 -6.11
C LYS A 114 -17.70 -1.18 -6.63
N GLU A 115 -18.65 -0.41 -6.13
CA GLU A 115 -20.07 -0.45 -6.55
C GLU A 115 -20.19 -0.08 -8.04
N VAL A 116 -19.59 1.04 -8.45
CA VAL A 116 -19.41 1.49 -9.84
C VAL A 116 -18.74 0.40 -10.70
N SER A 117 -17.68 -0.25 -10.20
CA SER A 117 -17.02 -1.33 -10.96
C SER A 117 -17.90 -2.58 -11.14
N GLN A 118 -18.84 -2.86 -10.23
CA GLN A 118 -19.81 -3.94 -10.37
C GLN A 118 -20.95 -3.56 -11.33
N GLU A 119 -21.31 -2.28 -11.39
CA GLU A 119 -22.26 -1.72 -12.35
C GLU A 119 -21.69 -1.73 -13.78
N GLU A 120 -20.42 -1.31 -13.97
CA GLU A 120 -19.69 -1.40 -15.24
C GLU A 120 -19.66 -2.85 -15.77
N GLU A 121 -19.47 -3.84 -14.89
CA GLU A 121 -19.52 -5.27 -15.25
C GLU A 121 -20.96 -5.74 -15.56
N ALA A 122 -21.96 -5.28 -14.80
CA ALA A 122 -23.36 -5.60 -15.05
C ALA A 122 -23.83 -5.08 -16.43
N ILE A 123 -23.53 -3.82 -16.76
CA ILE A 123 -23.90 -3.20 -18.04
C ILE A 123 -23.21 -3.92 -19.21
N LYS A 124 -21.91 -4.22 -19.12
CA LYS A 124 -21.21 -5.04 -20.14
C LYS A 124 -21.88 -6.41 -20.35
N ASN A 125 -22.32 -7.06 -19.27
CA ASN A 125 -23.02 -8.34 -19.35
C ASN A 125 -24.42 -8.21 -19.95
N ARG A 126 -25.11 -7.07 -19.82
CA ARG A 126 -26.36 -6.78 -20.55
C ARG A 126 -26.07 -6.52 -22.04
N ILE A 127 -25.12 -5.64 -22.36
CA ILE A 127 -24.64 -5.35 -23.72
C ILE A 127 -24.31 -6.66 -24.46
N LYS A 128 -23.50 -7.54 -23.85
CA LYS A 128 -23.12 -8.83 -24.45
C LYS A 128 -24.34 -9.74 -24.70
N LYS A 129 -25.35 -9.72 -23.82
CA LYS A 129 -26.62 -10.46 -24.03
C LYS A 129 -27.45 -9.83 -25.16
N LEU A 130 -27.56 -8.51 -25.20
CA LEU A 130 -28.27 -7.78 -26.27
C LEU A 130 -27.62 -8.02 -27.63
N GLN A 131 -26.29 -8.02 -27.71
CA GLN A 131 -25.56 -8.35 -28.93
C GLN A 131 -25.78 -9.81 -29.34
N LEU A 132 -25.66 -10.77 -28.43
CA LEU A 132 -25.93 -12.18 -28.73
C LEU A 132 -27.41 -12.44 -29.10
N GLU A 133 -28.35 -11.69 -28.52
CA GLU A 133 -29.75 -11.73 -28.92
C GLU A 133 -29.93 -11.10 -30.31
N GLN A 134 -29.36 -9.93 -30.56
CA GLN A 134 -29.40 -9.25 -31.86
C GLN A 134 -28.75 -10.09 -32.97
N GLU A 135 -27.63 -10.77 -32.69
CA GLU A 135 -27.01 -11.74 -33.61
C GLU A 135 -27.89 -12.97 -33.82
N SER A 136 -28.51 -13.49 -32.76
CA SER A 136 -29.43 -14.64 -32.83
C SER A 136 -30.72 -14.30 -33.59
N LEU A 137 -31.28 -13.11 -33.39
CA LEU A 137 -32.44 -12.60 -34.10
C LEU A 137 -32.08 -12.19 -35.53
N SER A 138 -30.96 -11.50 -35.76
CA SER A 138 -30.44 -11.20 -37.11
C SER A 138 -30.17 -12.48 -37.88
N LYS A 139 -29.57 -13.50 -37.26
CA LYS A 139 -29.42 -14.83 -37.86
C LYS A 139 -30.76 -15.51 -38.09
N LYS A 140 -31.75 -15.41 -37.20
CA LYS A 140 -33.12 -15.91 -37.44
C LYS A 140 -33.86 -15.11 -38.51
N ILE A 141 -33.64 -13.81 -38.66
CA ILE A 141 -34.20 -12.97 -39.71
C ILE A 141 -33.55 -13.35 -41.01
N VAL A 142 -32.24 -13.47 -41.07
CA VAL A 142 -31.52 -13.98 -42.23
C VAL A 142 -31.96 -15.41 -42.53
N ASP A 143 -32.15 -16.31 -41.57
CA ASP A 143 -32.62 -17.69 -41.81
C ASP A 143 -34.12 -17.78 -42.13
N THR A 144 -34.97 -16.89 -41.63
CA THR A 144 -36.42 -16.83 -41.92
C THR A 144 -36.68 -16.09 -43.22
N GLN A 145 -35.99 -14.98 -43.51
CA GLN A 145 -35.97 -14.35 -44.82
C GLN A 145 -35.27 -15.25 -45.83
N LYS A 146 -34.20 -15.97 -45.48
CA LYS A 146 -33.58 -16.97 -46.36
C LYS A 146 -34.43 -18.23 -46.47
N LYS A 147 -35.32 -18.57 -45.54
CA LYS A 147 -36.34 -19.62 -45.73
C LYS A 147 -37.58 -19.12 -46.47
N ALA A 148 -37.99 -17.87 -46.29
CA ALA A 148 -39.07 -17.23 -47.04
C ALA A 148 -38.62 -17.00 -48.48
N GLU A 149 -37.40 -16.53 -48.68
CA GLU A 149 -36.69 -16.50 -49.94
C GLU A 149 -36.42 -17.93 -50.40
N GLU A 150 -35.96 -18.92 -49.62
CA GLU A 150 -35.88 -20.34 -50.02
C GLU A 150 -37.24 -21.07 -50.03
N ILE A 151 -38.38 -20.38 -49.92
CA ILE A 151 -39.75 -20.94 -50.10
C ILE A 151 -40.51 -20.23 -51.22
N TYR A 152 -40.47 -18.90 -51.29
CA TYR A 152 -40.57 -18.15 -52.57
C TYR A 152 -39.65 -18.79 -53.59
N GLN A 153 -38.50 -19.31 -53.15
CA GLN A 153 -37.53 -20.04 -53.95
C GLN A 153 -37.58 -21.59 -53.81
N VAL A 154 -38.22 -22.26 -52.85
CA VAL A 154 -38.76 -23.62 -53.16
C VAL A 154 -39.86 -23.53 -54.23
N LYS A 155 -40.34 -22.32 -54.50
CA LYS A 155 -41.23 -21.93 -55.60
C LYS A 155 -40.55 -21.04 -56.69
N LYS A 156 -39.22 -20.80 -56.63
CA LYS A 156 -38.44 -19.92 -57.54
C LYS A 156 -36.96 -20.30 -57.74
N LYS A 157 -36.26 -20.96 -56.81
CA LYS A 157 -34.97 -21.71 -56.92
C LYS A 157 -35.22 -23.16 -57.37
N THR A 158 -36.26 -23.82 -56.89
CA THR A 158 -36.88 -24.96 -57.60
C THR A 158 -37.57 -24.51 -58.90
N HIS A 159 -37.46 -23.21 -59.25
CA HIS A 159 -37.71 -22.57 -60.55
C HIS A 159 -36.47 -21.75 -61.08
N GLN A 160 -35.31 -21.83 -60.40
CA GLN A 160 -34.06 -21.09 -60.65
C GLN A 160 -32.87 -21.88 -60.08
N LYS A 161 -32.30 -21.64 -58.86
CA LYS A 161 -31.22 -22.49 -58.31
C LYS A 161 -31.66 -23.94 -57.88
N LYS A 162 -31.71 -25.09 -58.58
CA LYS A 162 -31.69 -25.62 -59.99
C LYS A 162 -30.72 -25.04 -61.04
N ILE A 163 -29.91 -24.15 -60.53
CA ILE A 163 -28.95 -23.18 -61.06
C ILE A 163 -28.04 -22.95 -59.83
N GLU A 164 -27.41 -24.01 -59.25
CA GLU A 164 -26.21 -24.02 -58.37
C GLU A 164 -26.20 -23.63 -56.82
N GLU A 165 -25.00 -23.57 -56.15
CA GLU A 165 -24.69 -23.67 -54.66
C GLU A 165 -23.83 -22.51 -53.97
N ILE A 166 -22.99 -22.77 -52.89
CA ILE A 166 -21.83 -21.99 -52.20
C ILE A 166 -21.92 -21.39 -50.71
N GLN A 167 -20.79 -21.04 -49.98
CA GLN A 167 -20.57 -20.91 -48.46
C GLN A 167 -19.56 -19.79 -47.87
N ARG A 168 -19.24 -19.68 -46.52
CA ARG A 168 -18.34 -18.64 -45.82
C ARG A 168 -17.79 -18.92 -44.33
N LYS A 169 -16.86 -18.10 -43.70
CA LYS A 169 -16.27 -18.13 -42.27
C LYS A 169 -15.69 -16.77 -41.72
N ILE A 170 -15.63 -16.51 -40.37
CA ILE A 170 -14.61 -15.71 -39.54
C ILE A 170 -14.81 -15.84 -37.97
N GLU A 171 -13.89 -15.31 -37.13
CA GLU A 171 -13.77 -15.37 -35.62
C GLU A 171 -14.61 -14.34 -34.78
N VAL A 172 -14.43 -14.27 -33.43
CA VAL A 172 -13.88 -13.09 -32.65
C VAL A 172 -13.69 -13.39 -31.12
N GLU A 173 -12.98 -12.52 -30.39
CA GLU A 173 -12.49 -12.58 -28.98
C GLU A 173 -13.51 -12.01 -27.91
N GLU A 174 -13.28 -11.59 -26.64
CA GLU A 174 -12.10 -11.30 -25.76
C GLU A 174 -12.46 -11.15 -24.22
N THR A 175 -11.45 -11.13 -23.31
CA THR A 175 -11.24 -10.47 -21.94
C THR A 175 -12.34 -10.42 -20.81
N PRO A 176 -12.21 -9.81 -19.55
CA PRO A 176 -11.14 -8.97 -18.86
C PRO A 176 -10.87 -9.14 -17.29
N PHE A 177 -10.10 -8.17 -16.67
CA PHE A 177 -9.88 -7.81 -15.20
C PHE A 177 -8.83 -8.62 -14.33
N THR A 178 -8.32 -8.28 -13.09
CA THR A 178 -8.69 -7.36 -11.94
C THR A 178 -7.46 -6.81 -11.07
N GLN A 179 -7.52 -6.62 -9.71
CA GLN A 179 -6.48 -6.02 -8.77
C GLN A 179 -6.43 -6.66 -7.33
N PRO A 180 -5.38 -6.50 -6.44
CA PRO A 180 -5.39 -5.54 -5.27
C PRO A 180 -3.98 -5.08 -4.65
N LYS A 181 -3.78 -4.97 -3.28
CA LYS A 181 -2.80 -4.07 -2.54
C LYS A 181 -2.02 -4.65 -1.28
N GLY A 182 -0.82 -4.11 -0.91
CA GLY A 182 -0.26 -3.89 0.49
C GLY A 182 0.62 -4.96 1.23
N GLN A 183 1.31 -4.76 2.40
CA GLN A 183 1.99 -3.60 3.10
C GLN A 183 2.76 -3.94 4.45
N LEU A 184 3.67 -3.06 4.97
CA LEU A 184 4.16 -2.81 6.39
C LEU A 184 5.39 -3.56 7.10
N GLN A 185 5.59 -3.44 8.45
CA GLN A 185 6.83 -2.89 9.13
C GLN A 185 7.49 -3.62 10.40
N SER A 186 8.85 -3.55 10.54
CA SER A 186 9.72 -3.19 11.74
C SER A 186 9.81 -3.94 13.13
N MET A 187 10.92 -3.70 13.92
CA MET A 187 11.18 -3.75 15.42
C MET A 187 12.75 -3.81 15.71
N LYS A 188 13.45 -3.81 16.89
CA LYS A 188 13.48 -3.34 18.34
C LYS A 188 14.87 -3.77 18.99
N ILE A 189 15.46 -3.40 20.17
CA ILE A 189 15.54 -2.21 21.10
C ILE A 189 16.66 -2.41 22.23
N LYS A 190 16.57 -2.05 23.57
CA LYS A 190 17.42 -2.41 24.81
C LYS A 190 18.43 -1.37 25.48
N LEU A 191 18.91 -1.31 26.78
CA LEU A 191 18.47 -1.67 28.20
C LEU A 191 19.58 -1.57 29.42
N ALA A 192 20.21 -0.48 29.96
CA ALA A 192 21.27 -0.49 31.08
C ALA A 192 20.92 -0.24 32.61
N LYS A 193 21.76 -0.63 33.62
CA LYS A 193 21.78 -0.22 35.10
C LYS A 193 22.99 -0.86 35.90
N ASP A 194 23.31 -0.87 37.23
CA ASP A 194 23.00 -0.26 38.59
C ASP A 194 24.19 -0.62 39.60
N GLN A 195 24.36 -0.46 40.96
CA GLN A 195 23.79 0.26 42.16
C GLN A 195 24.77 0.21 43.43
N LEU A 196 24.49 0.98 44.53
CA LEU A 196 24.67 0.70 46.01
C LEU A 196 26.07 0.72 46.77
N LEU A 197 26.11 1.19 48.06
CA LEU A 197 27.25 1.14 49.05
C LEU A 197 26.85 1.50 50.54
N LYS A 198 27.57 1.07 51.63
CA LYS A 198 27.35 1.52 53.06
C LYS A 198 28.48 1.29 54.13
N GLN A 199 29.09 2.36 54.71
CA GLN A 199 29.54 2.58 56.14
C GLN A 199 30.63 3.70 56.27
N LYS A 200 30.53 4.61 57.28
CA LYS A 200 31.48 5.71 57.65
C LYS A 200 31.13 6.33 59.04
N GLN A 201 31.90 7.36 59.47
CA GLN A 201 31.52 8.55 60.28
C GLN A 201 31.75 8.61 61.82
N LEU A 202 33.00 8.90 62.20
CA LEU A 202 33.49 9.98 63.11
C LEU A 202 35.00 10.14 62.73
N GLN A 203 35.79 11.19 62.97
CA GLN A 203 36.06 12.01 64.15
C GLN A 203 36.63 13.39 63.70
N ALA A 204 36.56 14.42 64.55
CA ALA A 204 35.81 15.60 64.10
C ALA A 204 36.40 17.03 64.30
N GLN A 205 37.36 17.25 65.21
CA GLN A 205 37.62 18.60 65.78
C GLN A 205 38.93 19.33 65.40
N LYS A 206 40.08 18.70 65.12
CA LYS A 206 41.26 19.46 64.61
C LYS A 206 40.95 20.10 63.26
N LEU A 207 40.23 19.31 62.46
CA LEU A 207 39.33 19.71 61.39
C LEU A 207 38.58 21.05 61.59
N LYS A 208 38.29 21.58 62.79
CA LYS A 208 37.31 22.66 63.00
C LYS A 208 37.80 24.07 62.64
N GLN A 209 39.09 24.36 62.76
CA GLN A 209 39.66 25.67 62.39
C GLN A 209 40.34 25.63 61.01
N GLU A 210 40.84 24.46 60.60
CA GLU A 210 40.98 24.12 59.18
C GLU A 210 39.63 24.33 58.48
N LYS A 211 38.52 23.74 58.95
CA LYS A 211 37.12 24.06 58.54
C LYS A 211 36.73 25.54 58.74
N ALA A 212 37.56 26.47 59.19
CA ALA A 212 37.24 27.91 59.14
C ALA A 212 37.77 28.56 57.87
N GLN A 213 39.08 28.48 57.60
CA GLN A 213 39.66 28.93 56.33
C GLN A 213 39.26 28.01 55.17
N ILE A 214 39.27 26.69 55.38
CA ILE A 214 38.62 25.74 54.47
C ILE A 214 37.14 26.05 54.37
N ARG A 215 36.37 26.52 55.38
CA ARG A 215 34.99 26.98 55.09
C ARG A 215 34.94 28.24 54.26
N GLN A 216 35.86 29.18 54.40
CA GLN A 216 35.80 30.41 53.60
C GLN A 216 36.17 30.11 52.13
N GLU A 217 37.22 29.33 51.90
CA GLU A 217 37.60 28.87 50.57
C GLU A 217 36.62 27.81 50.02
N HIS A 218 36.05 26.93 50.83
CA HIS A 218 34.96 26.01 50.45
C HIS A 218 33.65 26.75 50.24
N MET A 219 33.38 27.90 50.88
CA MET A 219 32.23 28.74 50.54
C MET A 219 32.48 29.53 49.26
N ARG A 220 33.72 29.95 48.97
CA ARG A 220 34.09 30.55 47.67
C ARG A 220 34.02 29.49 46.56
N GLN A 221 34.55 28.30 46.79
CA GLN A 221 34.46 27.16 45.89
C GLN A 221 33.03 26.63 45.79
N GLU A 222 32.23 26.60 46.85
CA GLU A 222 30.80 26.28 46.79
C GLU A 222 30.01 27.36 46.06
N PHE A 223 30.37 28.64 46.19
CA PHE A 223 29.73 29.72 45.43
C PHE A 223 30.03 29.54 43.95
N VAL A 224 31.31 29.44 43.58
CA VAL A 224 31.75 29.17 42.20
C VAL A 224 31.21 27.82 41.70
N HIS A 225 31.05 26.81 42.55
CA HIS A 225 30.48 25.51 42.19
C HIS A 225 28.95 25.55 42.05
N LYS A 226 28.23 26.30 42.89
CA LYS A 226 26.78 26.55 42.77
C LYS A 226 26.48 27.42 41.55
N GLU A 227 27.34 28.39 41.25
CA GLU A 227 27.29 29.21 40.04
C GLU A 227 27.58 28.35 38.80
N ASN A 228 28.64 27.53 38.81
CA ASN A 228 28.92 26.58 37.73
C ASN A 228 27.83 25.50 37.58
N GLN A 229 27.23 25.01 38.69
CA GLN A 229 26.09 24.09 38.66
C GLN A 229 24.86 24.77 38.07
N SER A 230 24.54 26.00 38.51
CA SER A 230 23.43 26.80 38.01
C SER A 230 23.60 27.10 36.52
N TRP A 231 24.79 27.52 36.08
CA TRP A 231 25.12 27.74 34.67
C TRP A 231 25.04 26.45 33.86
N ARG A 232 25.61 25.34 34.34
CA ARG A 232 25.49 24.02 33.67
C ARG A 232 24.03 23.57 33.57
N TYR A 233 23.23 23.78 34.61
CA TYR A 233 21.80 23.47 34.63
C TYR A 233 21.01 24.36 33.67
N GLN A 234 21.33 25.66 33.57
CA GLN A 234 20.74 26.56 32.59
C GLN A 234 21.12 26.15 31.16
N GLN A 235 22.38 25.84 30.89
CA GLN A 235 22.84 25.33 29.59
C GLN A 235 22.16 24.00 29.23
N GLU A 236 22.00 23.10 30.19
CA GLU A 236 21.31 21.83 29.97
C GLU A 236 19.82 22.02 29.73
N LYS A 237 19.15 22.92 30.48
CA LYS A 237 17.75 23.31 30.23
C LYS A 237 17.58 23.97 28.85
N ILE A 238 18.53 24.79 28.41
CA ILE A 238 18.53 25.38 27.06
C ILE A 238 18.64 24.28 25.99
N LYS A 239 19.55 23.31 26.14
CA LYS A 239 19.66 22.16 25.24
C LYS A 239 18.39 21.31 25.23
N GLN A 240 17.80 21.04 26.39
CA GLN A 240 16.55 20.27 26.50
C GLN A 240 15.39 20.98 25.79
N ASN A 241 15.23 22.29 26.01
CA ASN A 241 14.23 23.09 25.29
C ASN A 241 14.48 23.11 23.77
N GLN A 242 15.75 23.21 23.33
CA GLN A 242 16.10 23.16 21.90
C GLN A 242 15.84 21.77 21.30
N ALA A 243 16.10 20.68 22.04
CA ALA A 243 15.82 19.32 21.61
C ALA A 243 14.31 19.05 21.52
N GLN A 244 13.53 19.52 22.50
CA GLN A 244 12.06 19.48 22.49
C GLN A 244 11.50 20.25 21.29
N LYS A 245 11.96 21.49 21.03
CA LYS A 245 11.52 22.29 19.89
C LYS A 245 11.84 21.61 18.55
N LYS A 246 13.03 21.03 18.38
CA LYS A 246 13.40 20.27 17.18
C LYS A 246 12.54 19.02 16.99
N LEU A 247 12.22 18.31 18.08
CA LEU A 247 11.36 17.12 18.05
C LEU A 247 9.91 17.50 17.71
N GLU A 248 9.43 18.64 18.19
CA GLU A 248 8.13 19.19 17.80
C GLU A 248 8.10 19.64 16.33
N GLU A 249 9.12 20.37 15.85
CA GLU A 249 9.28 20.75 14.44
C GLU A 249 9.33 19.51 13.53
N GLU A 250 10.09 18.48 13.89
CA GLU A 250 10.16 17.22 13.14
C GLU A 250 8.81 16.48 13.16
N ARG A 251 8.08 16.52 14.28
CA ARG A 251 6.72 15.96 14.39
C ARG A 251 5.74 16.71 13.49
N GLN A 252 5.72 18.04 13.53
CA GLN A 252 4.85 18.87 12.70
C GLN A 252 5.12 18.64 11.21
N LEU A 253 6.39 18.57 10.80
CA LEU A 253 6.79 18.26 9.42
C LEU A 253 6.35 16.84 8.98
N LYS A 254 6.35 15.85 9.89
CA LYS A 254 5.82 14.51 9.62
C LYS A 254 4.29 14.52 9.49
N GLU A 255 3.57 15.22 10.38
CA GLU A 255 2.11 15.36 10.31
C GLU A 255 1.67 16.07 9.02
N GLN A 256 2.39 17.10 8.58
CA GLN A 256 2.17 17.78 7.29
C GLN A 256 2.36 16.84 6.10
N LYS A 257 3.51 16.15 6.00
CA LYS A 257 3.78 15.21 4.90
C LYS A 257 2.78 14.05 4.82
N ILE A 258 2.26 13.59 5.96
CA ILE A 258 1.19 12.58 6.00
C ILE A 258 -0.13 13.17 5.47
N LEU A 259 -0.45 14.42 5.81
CA LEU A 259 -1.66 15.09 5.32
C LEU A 259 -1.58 15.36 3.80
N GLU A 260 -0.44 15.84 3.31
CA GLU A 260 -0.16 16.05 1.88
C GLU A 260 -0.30 14.75 1.08
N ALA A 261 0.32 13.67 1.54
CA ALA A 261 0.24 12.35 0.89
C ALA A 261 -1.21 11.80 0.89
N LYS A 262 -1.96 11.97 1.98
CA LYS A 262 -3.38 11.60 2.05
C LYS A 262 -4.26 12.45 1.12
N LEU A 263 -3.99 13.75 0.97
CA LEU A 263 -4.70 14.62 0.04
C LEU A 263 -4.43 14.24 -1.43
N ALA A 264 -3.18 13.91 -1.77
CA ALA A 264 -2.82 13.41 -3.09
C ALA A 264 -3.48 12.04 -3.38
N GLU A 265 -3.51 11.11 -2.40
CA GLU A 265 -4.25 9.85 -2.54
C GLU A 265 -5.74 10.12 -2.79
N LYS A 266 -6.37 11.03 -2.04
CA LYS A 266 -7.77 11.39 -2.23
C LYS A 266 -8.03 11.86 -3.67
N GLN A 267 -7.26 12.83 -4.16
CA GLN A 267 -7.42 13.38 -5.52
C GLN A 267 -7.30 12.30 -6.60
N GLN A 268 -6.33 11.39 -6.48
CA GLN A 268 -6.17 10.26 -7.40
C GLN A 268 -7.35 9.27 -7.35
N GLN A 269 -7.94 9.05 -6.18
CA GLN A 269 -9.14 8.20 -6.06
C GLN A 269 -10.40 8.87 -6.60
N GLU A 270 -10.53 10.20 -6.49
CA GLU A 270 -11.66 10.97 -7.06
C GLU A 270 -11.58 11.03 -8.59
N GLN A 271 -10.41 11.34 -9.16
CA GLN A 271 -10.19 11.32 -10.62
C GLN A 271 -10.51 9.95 -11.22
N ALA A 272 -9.97 8.88 -10.65
CA ALA A 272 -10.18 7.52 -11.12
C ALA A 272 -11.56 6.92 -10.75
N LEU A 273 -12.41 7.66 -10.02
CA LEU A 273 -13.85 7.41 -9.91
C LEU A 273 -14.60 8.14 -11.03
N GLN A 274 -14.28 9.42 -11.27
CA GLN A 274 -14.90 10.23 -12.31
C GLN A 274 -14.69 9.62 -13.72
N GLU A 275 -13.47 9.20 -14.06
CA GLU A 275 -13.16 8.49 -15.30
C GLU A 275 -14.02 7.22 -15.47
N GLN A 276 -14.25 6.48 -14.38
CA GLN A 276 -15.03 5.25 -14.41
C GLN A 276 -16.54 5.53 -14.52
N GLN A 277 -17.03 6.63 -13.95
CA GLN A 277 -18.42 7.08 -14.10
C GLN A 277 -18.71 7.58 -15.53
N GLN A 278 -17.80 8.33 -16.14
CA GLN A 278 -17.93 8.73 -17.56
C GLN A 278 -18.00 7.51 -18.48
N LYS A 279 -17.13 6.53 -18.23
CA LYS A 279 -17.14 5.25 -18.96
C LYS A 279 -18.41 4.41 -18.75
N ILE A 280 -19.09 4.54 -17.60
CA ILE A 280 -20.42 3.94 -17.42
C ILE A 280 -21.45 4.64 -18.31
N GLN A 281 -21.44 5.97 -18.37
CA GLN A 281 -22.36 6.73 -19.22
C GLN A 281 -22.20 6.33 -20.70
N GLU A 282 -20.97 6.21 -21.20
CA GLU A 282 -20.68 5.67 -22.55
C GLU A 282 -21.25 4.25 -22.78
N LEU A 283 -21.25 3.41 -21.75
CA LEU A 283 -21.80 2.05 -21.80
C LEU A 283 -23.34 2.06 -21.70
N GLU A 284 -23.95 2.97 -20.94
CA GLU A 284 -25.41 3.12 -20.85
C GLU A 284 -26.01 3.66 -22.15
N GLU A 285 -25.36 4.65 -22.78
CA GLU A 285 -25.72 5.15 -24.11
C GLU A 285 -25.66 4.01 -25.16
N LYS A 286 -24.60 3.19 -25.10
CA LYS A 286 -24.45 2.01 -25.96
C LYS A 286 -25.46 0.89 -25.66
N GLU A 287 -25.83 0.68 -24.40
CA GLU A 287 -26.93 -0.24 -24.04
C GLU A 287 -28.26 0.27 -24.63
N MET A 288 -28.55 1.56 -24.53
CA MET A 288 -29.75 2.16 -25.14
C MET A 288 -29.75 2.08 -26.66
N GLU A 289 -28.60 2.30 -27.32
CA GLU A 289 -28.48 2.13 -28.78
C GLU A 289 -28.81 0.67 -29.17
N LEU A 290 -28.18 -0.31 -28.52
CA LEU A 290 -28.41 -1.73 -28.79
C LEU A 290 -29.85 -2.16 -28.49
N VAL A 291 -30.49 -1.66 -27.43
CA VAL A 291 -31.92 -1.89 -27.15
C VAL A 291 -32.80 -1.34 -28.29
N ASN A 292 -32.45 -0.19 -28.88
CA ASN A 292 -33.21 0.37 -30.00
C ASN A 292 -32.95 -0.38 -31.31
N GLN A 293 -31.70 -0.78 -31.59
CA GLN A 293 -31.38 -1.67 -32.70
C GLN A 293 -32.09 -3.03 -32.56
N LEU A 294 -32.21 -3.57 -31.35
CA LEU A 294 -32.92 -4.83 -31.07
C LEU A 294 -34.42 -4.71 -31.33
N LYS A 295 -35.08 -3.59 -30.96
CA LYS A 295 -36.48 -3.32 -31.32
C LYS A 295 -36.69 -3.27 -32.84
N ILE A 296 -35.79 -2.61 -33.57
CA ILE A 296 -35.81 -2.58 -35.04
C ILE A 296 -35.64 -4.00 -35.59
N THR A 297 -34.72 -4.78 -35.03
CA THR A 297 -34.47 -6.18 -35.38
C THR A 297 -35.73 -7.04 -35.14
N GLN A 298 -36.39 -6.92 -33.99
CA GLN A 298 -37.64 -7.63 -33.68
C GLN A 298 -38.80 -7.24 -34.64
N ASN A 299 -38.89 -5.97 -35.03
CA ASN A 299 -39.85 -5.52 -36.07
C ASN A 299 -39.53 -6.12 -37.45
N GLN A 300 -38.24 -6.18 -37.84
CA GLN A 300 -37.79 -6.86 -39.06
C GLN A 300 -38.05 -8.37 -39.00
N GLN A 301 -38.00 -9.00 -37.82
CA GLN A 301 -38.40 -10.40 -37.65
C GLN A 301 -39.91 -10.58 -37.85
N SER A 302 -40.74 -9.73 -37.27
CA SER A 302 -42.19 -9.75 -37.52
C SER A 302 -42.50 -9.59 -39.02
N LEU A 303 -41.78 -8.72 -39.72
CA LEU A 303 -41.89 -8.57 -41.18
C LEU A 303 -41.42 -9.83 -41.93
N ALA A 304 -40.34 -10.48 -41.49
CA ALA A 304 -39.82 -11.72 -42.06
C ALA A 304 -40.76 -12.92 -41.85
N ASP A 305 -41.35 -13.06 -40.66
CA ASP A 305 -42.33 -14.09 -40.32
C ASP A 305 -43.64 -13.86 -41.12
N GLN A 306 -44.04 -12.59 -41.33
CA GLN A 306 -45.13 -12.25 -42.27
C GLN A 306 -44.79 -12.59 -43.72
N GLN A 307 -43.57 -12.30 -44.19
CA GLN A 307 -43.09 -12.67 -45.53
C GLN A 307 -43.06 -14.20 -45.71
N LEU A 308 -42.68 -14.95 -44.68
CA LEU A 308 -42.70 -16.42 -44.67
C LEU A 308 -44.15 -16.94 -44.75
N ALA A 309 -45.05 -16.48 -43.87
CA ALA A 309 -46.45 -16.87 -43.86
C ALA A 309 -47.16 -16.51 -45.18
N PHE A 310 -46.83 -15.35 -45.78
CA PHE A 310 -47.31 -14.98 -47.10
C PHE A 310 -46.74 -15.89 -48.20
N SER A 311 -45.43 -16.16 -48.17
CA SER A 311 -44.74 -17.03 -49.15
C SER A 311 -45.22 -18.48 -49.09
N ILE A 312 -45.67 -18.97 -47.94
CA ILE A 312 -46.33 -20.27 -47.79
C ILE A 312 -47.69 -20.25 -48.49
N ASN A 313 -48.55 -19.28 -48.13
CA ASN A 313 -49.98 -19.31 -48.49
C ASN A 313 -50.34 -18.66 -49.85
N ASN A 314 -49.45 -17.86 -50.47
CA ASN A 314 -49.74 -17.13 -51.71
C ASN A 314 -48.90 -17.59 -52.92
N LYS A 315 -49.32 -17.15 -54.12
CA LYS A 315 -48.63 -17.40 -55.40
C LYS A 315 -47.47 -16.40 -55.60
N PRO A 316 -46.32 -16.80 -56.21
CA PRO A 316 -45.13 -15.95 -56.31
C PRO A 316 -45.34 -14.54 -56.88
N LYS A 317 -46.15 -14.37 -57.93
CA LYS A 317 -46.45 -13.03 -58.50
C LYS A 317 -47.04 -12.04 -57.48
N LYS A 318 -47.82 -12.51 -56.49
CA LYS A 318 -48.34 -11.64 -55.42
C LYS A 318 -47.26 -11.24 -54.41
N TYR A 319 -46.27 -12.10 -54.18
CA TYR A 319 -45.15 -11.79 -53.28
C TYR A 319 -44.26 -10.69 -53.87
N GLU A 320 -44.00 -10.76 -55.18
CA GLU A 320 -43.25 -9.71 -55.89
C GLU A 320 -43.94 -8.35 -55.80
N GLN A 321 -45.22 -8.26 -56.18
CA GLN A 321 -46.00 -7.00 -56.13
C GLN A 321 -46.11 -6.39 -54.73
N GLN A 322 -46.03 -7.21 -53.66
CA GLN A 322 -46.23 -6.73 -52.29
C GLN A 322 -44.91 -6.42 -51.55
N TYR A 323 -43.80 -7.09 -51.89
CA TYR A 323 -42.55 -7.01 -51.14
C TYR A 323 -41.31 -6.59 -51.95
N LYS A 324 -41.24 -6.78 -53.28
CA LYS A 324 -40.09 -6.24 -54.06
C LYS A 324 -40.12 -4.71 -54.10
N ASP A 325 -41.25 -4.14 -54.50
CA ASP A 325 -41.39 -2.69 -54.73
C ASP A 325 -41.42 -1.87 -53.42
N LYS A 326 -41.68 -2.53 -52.27
CA LYS A 326 -41.66 -1.89 -50.94
C LYS A 326 -40.29 -1.88 -50.29
N ASN A 327 -39.52 -2.97 -50.39
CA ASN A 327 -38.21 -3.05 -49.75
C ASN A 327 -37.24 -1.97 -50.29
N GLN A 328 -37.34 -1.60 -51.57
CA GLN A 328 -36.58 -0.47 -52.14
C GLN A 328 -36.98 0.91 -51.58
N ARG A 329 -38.22 1.09 -51.11
CA ARG A 329 -38.71 2.41 -50.64
C ARG A 329 -38.43 2.65 -49.16
N GLN A 330 -38.51 1.62 -48.31
CA GLN A 330 -38.18 1.77 -46.88
C GLN A 330 -36.69 2.04 -46.67
N PHE A 331 -35.80 1.38 -47.43
CA PHE A 331 -34.36 1.59 -47.36
C PHE A 331 -33.96 3.07 -47.54
N ILE A 332 -34.56 3.75 -48.53
CA ILE A 332 -34.30 5.17 -48.82
C ILE A 332 -34.80 6.10 -47.70
N GLN A 333 -35.88 5.74 -46.99
CA GLN A 333 -36.37 6.54 -45.86
C GLN A 333 -35.52 6.35 -44.58
N GLU A 334 -35.02 5.14 -44.34
CA GLU A 334 -34.15 4.84 -43.19
C GLU A 334 -32.73 5.44 -43.37
N GLU A 335 -32.18 5.49 -44.60
CA GLU A 335 -30.95 6.24 -44.90
C GLU A 335 -31.09 7.74 -44.59
N GLN A 336 -32.24 8.35 -44.89
CA GLN A 336 -32.49 9.77 -44.61
C GLN A 336 -32.63 10.07 -43.11
N GLN A 337 -33.15 9.13 -42.31
CA GLN A 337 -33.21 9.30 -40.85
C GLN A 337 -31.84 9.08 -40.18
N ASN A 338 -31.05 8.09 -40.63
CA ASN A 338 -29.72 7.84 -40.06
C ASN A 338 -28.67 8.89 -40.45
N SER A 339 -28.77 9.50 -41.64
CA SER A 339 -27.92 10.65 -42.00
C SER A 339 -28.30 11.92 -41.22
N SER A 340 -29.58 12.08 -40.85
CA SER A 340 -30.05 13.18 -39.99
C SER A 340 -29.52 13.08 -38.55
N THR A 341 -29.37 11.87 -37.98
CA THR A 341 -28.77 11.71 -36.64
C THR A 341 -27.23 11.85 -36.66
N GLN A 342 -26.54 11.35 -37.69
CA GLN A 342 -25.08 11.54 -37.80
C GLN A 342 -24.63 13.00 -38.00
N SER A 343 -25.54 13.88 -38.47
CA SER A 343 -25.27 15.32 -38.65
C SER A 343 -25.59 16.16 -37.40
N LEU A 344 -26.30 15.60 -36.42
CA LEU A 344 -26.54 16.24 -35.11
C LEU A 344 -25.40 16.00 -34.12
N ASN A 345 -24.72 14.84 -34.18
CA ASN A 345 -23.62 14.50 -33.25
C ASN A 345 -22.23 15.03 -33.72
N LYS A 346 -22.19 16.23 -34.33
CA LYS A 346 -20.97 16.89 -34.83
C LYS A 346 -20.91 18.39 -34.53
N ILE A 347 -21.69 18.84 -33.55
CA ILE A 347 -21.70 20.19 -32.96
C ILE A 347 -21.48 20.03 -31.45
#